data_AF-A0A819EW03-F1
#
_entry.id   AF-A0A819EW03-F1
#
_cell.length_a   1.000
_cell.length_b   1.000
_cell.length_c   1.000
_cell.angle_alpha   90.00
_cell.angle_beta   90.00
_cell.angle_gamma   90.00
#
_symmetry.space_group_name_H-M   'P 1'
#
loop_
_entity.id
_entity.type
_entity.pdbx_description
1 polymer ?
#
loop_
_entity_poly.entity_id
_entity_poly.type
_entity_poly.pdbx_seq_one_letter_code
_entity_poly.pdbx_strand_id
1 'polypeptide(L)'
;MNFEYFQSFLTTINHNMKFLEFRYFIFSISSEIDEKNSTATTILIGQGSLGLSQRQYYTKETNITIAYRQFMYSIAKALTNDTSMIDQDIKEIFDFEKNISKYHWTYVEQQARYNKTIRTTISNLSRTLKTSVSLSYLYELFFVFVVEQFDFTTYLHHLYLFGNVILNKFDLVTIKELDFLINVISIVNKTSSRIVQNYFIWRFLMSQSEYMPKYIRNIKEQFNQVFQDTSTEELRTVECATYVNKHMGLVISKLYIKKYFDKNLVSVFRVFFRK
;
A
#
# COMPACT_ATOMS: atom_id res chain seq x y z
N MET A 1 2.90 10.99 15.60
CA MET A 1 3.47 11.27 14.27
C MET A 1 3.37 12.77 14.02
N ASN A 2 4.46 13.52 13.81
CA ASN A 2 4.30 14.93 13.43
C ASN A 2 3.98 15.01 11.93
N PHE A 3 2.70 15.26 11.64
CA PHE A 3 2.09 15.30 10.31
C PHE A 3 2.85 16.19 9.31
N GLU A 4 3.50 17.24 9.83
CA GLU A 4 4.32 18.19 9.07
C GLU A 4 5.47 17.53 8.31
N TYR A 5 6.09 16.47 8.84
CA TYR A 5 7.23 15.82 8.20
C TYR A 5 6.80 14.89 7.06
N PHE A 6 5.68 14.18 7.23
CA PHE A 6 5.09 13.42 6.13
C PHE A 6 4.63 14.36 5.01
N GLN A 7 4.05 15.50 5.36
CA GLN A 7 3.75 16.56 4.39
C GLN A 7 5.01 17.08 3.70
N SER A 8 6.09 17.43 4.41
CA SER A 8 7.34 17.90 3.81
C SER A 8 7.96 16.89 2.82
N PHE A 9 8.00 15.61 3.20
CA PHE A 9 8.43 14.52 2.32
C PHE A 9 7.55 14.42 1.07
N LEU A 10 6.21 14.43 1.25
CA LEU A 10 5.27 14.43 0.13
C LEU A 10 5.42 15.68 -0.75
N THR A 11 5.66 16.86 -0.17
CA THR A 11 5.76 18.13 -0.94
C THR A 11 7.00 18.14 -1.81
N THR A 12 8.11 17.59 -1.30
CA THR A 12 9.38 17.45 -2.02
C THR A 12 9.26 16.46 -3.19
N ILE A 13 8.50 15.37 -3.03
CA ILE A 13 8.30 14.36 -4.09
C ILE A 13 7.21 14.78 -5.09
N ASN A 14 6.17 15.49 -4.63
CA ASN A 14 5.02 15.92 -5.43
C ASN A 14 5.39 16.93 -6.53
N HIS A 15 6.47 17.71 -6.36
CA HIS A 15 6.85 18.73 -7.34
C HIS A 15 7.21 18.15 -8.72
N ASN A 16 7.58 16.86 -8.78
CA ASN A 16 7.95 16.17 -10.03
C ASN A 16 7.14 14.91 -10.32
N MET A 17 6.45 14.35 -9.33
CA MET A 17 5.81 13.04 -9.49
C MET A 17 4.44 13.00 -8.80
N LYS A 18 3.38 12.90 -9.61
CA LYS A 18 2.00 12.68 -9.15
C LYS A 18 1.84 11.24 -8.63
N PHE A 19 2.43 10.90 -7.48
CA PHE A 19 2.43 9.53 -6.99
C PHE A 19 1.18 9.17 -6.18
N LEU A 20 0.34 8.35 -6.82
CA LEU A 20 -0.80 7.66 -6.23
C LEU A 20 -0.40 6.46 -5.35
N GLU A 21 0.89 6.08 -5.32
CA GLU A 21 1.38 4.85 -4.66
C GLU A 21 1.61 4.97 -3.15
N PHE A 22 1.80 6.18 -2.60
CA PHE A 22 1.95 6.37 -1.15
C PHE A 22 0.70 5.95 -0.36
N ARG A 23 -0.45 5.85 -1.04
CA ARG A 23 -1.74 5.44 -0.48
C ARG A 23 -1.80 4.00 -0.01
N TYR A 24 -0.71 3.23 -0.13
CA TYR A 24 -0.70 1.79 0.14
C TYR A 24 0.46 1.30 1.04
N PHE A 25 1.33 2.15 1.60
CA PHE A 25 2.54 1.65 2.30
C PHE A 25 2.30 1.17 3.75
N ILE A 26 1.28 1.71 4.43
CA ILE A 26 0.87 1.27 5.79
C ILE A 26 -0.64 1.02 5.81
N PHE A 27 -1.39 2.01 5.34
CA PHE A 27 -2.83 1.91 5.13
C PHE A 27 -3.11 1.90 3.63
N SER A 28 -4.20 1.23 3.24
CA SER A 28 -4.78 1.33 1.90
C SER A 28 -5.96 2.29 1.97
N ILE A 29 -5.97 3.33 1.12
CA ILE A 29 -7.08 4.26 0.99
C ILE A 29 -7.50 4.38 -0.48
N SER A 30 -8.76 4.08 -0.76
CA SER A 30 -9.36 4.24 -2.09
C SER A 30 -10.80 4.77 -2.02
N SER A 31 -11.29 5.28 -3.14
CA SER A 31 -12.72 5.58 -3.32
C SER A 31 -13.33 4.46 -4.13
N GLU A 32 -14.32 3.76 -3.58
CA GLU A 32 -14.95 2.60 -4.20
C GLU A 32 -16.46 2.77 -4.27
N ILE A 33 -17.12 1.97 -5.10
CA ILE A 33 -18.57 1.81 -5.05
C ILE A 33 -18.96 1.19 -3.70
N ASP A 34 -19.99 1.72 -3.08
CA ASP A 34 -20.50 1.18 -1.83
C ASP A 34 -21.19 -0.19 -2.07
N GLU A 35 -20.63 -1.25 -1.47
CA GLU A 35 -21.16 -2.62 -1.53
C GLU A 35 -22.63 -2.73 -1.07
N LYS A 36 -23.09 -1.83 -0.19
CA LYS A 36 -24.48 -1.81 0.29
C LYS A 36 -25.40 -0.86 -0.50
N ASN A 37 -24.82 0.02 -1.31
CA ASN A 37 -25.56 0.95 -2.17
C ASN A 37 -24.74 1.25 -3.43
N SER A 38 -24.98 0.50 -4.49
CA SER A 38 -24.21 0.62 -5.75
C SER A 38 -24.34 1.97 -6.47
N THR A 39 -25.25 2.84 -6.02
CA THR A 39 -25.40 4.21 -6.54
C THR A 39 -24.54 5.24 -5.83
N ALA A 40 -23.90 4.86 -4.71
CA ALA A 40 -23.07 5.73 -3.91
C ALA A 40 -21.61 5.24 -3.88
N THR A 41 -20.69 6.16 -3.54
CA THR A 41 -19.28 5.85 -3.31
C THR A 41 -18.94 5.96 -1.83
N THR A 42 -17.90 5.23 -1.41
CA THR A 42 -17.37 5.24 -0.06
C THR A 42 -15.85 5.36 -0.09
N ILE A 43 -15.29 6.02 0.92
CA ILE A 43 -13.85 6.00 1.18
C ILE A 43 -13.54 4.70 1.90
N LEU A 44 -12.83 3.81 1.24
CA LEU A 44 -12.38 2.54 1.81
C LEU A 44 -11.04 2.75 2.52
N ILE A 45 -10.96 2.34 3.78
CA ILE A 45 -9.71 2.29 4.56
C ILE A 45 -9.45 0.84 4.96
N GLY A 46 -8.24 0.36 4.71
CA GLY A 46 -7.83 -0.99 5.09
C GLY A 46 -6.34 -1.13 5.26
N GLN A 47 -5.89 -2.38 5.34
CA GLN A 47 -4.47 -2.70 5.40
C GLN A 47 -3.74 -2.30 4.12
N GLY A 48 -2.55 -1.72 4.28
CA GLY A 48 -1.66 -1.43 3.17
C GLY A 48 -1.06 -2.70 2.55
N SER A 49 0.03 -2.51 1.83
CA SER A 49 0.86 -3.57 1.29
C SER A 49 2.13 -3.72 2.14
N LEU A 50 2.72 -4.91 2.13
CA LEU A 50 4.06 -5.19 2.66
C LEU A 50 5.04 -5.31 1.50
N GLY A 51 6.33 -5.03 1.72
CA GLY A 51 7.35 -5.18 0.70
C GLY A 51 7.48 -6.62 0.18
N LEU A 52 7.33 -7.62 1.05
CA LEU A 52 7.26 -9.03 0.68
C LEU A 52 5.84 -9.52 0.38
N SER A 53 4.89 -8.61 0.12
CA SER A 53 3.48 -8.86 -0.21
C SER A 53 2.60 -9.49 0.89
N GLN A 54 3.11 -10.47 1.64
CA GLN A 54 2.30 -11.25 2.59
C GLN A 54 2.99 -11.42 3.94
N ARG A 55 2.20 -11.46 5.02
CA ARG A 55 2.73 -11.58 6.38
C ARG A 55 3.54 -12.84 6.63
N GLN A 56 3.25 -13.92 5.91
CA GLN A 56 3.89 -15.23 6.08
C GLN A 56 5.40 -15.19 5.84
N TYR A 57 5.88 -14.32 4.94
CA TYR A 57 7.31 -14.14 4.69
C TYR A 57 8.08 -13.59 5.90
N TYR A 58 7.41 -12.93 6.85
CA TYR A 58 8.05 -12.30 8.01
C TYR A 58 8.08 -13.20 9.25
N THR A 59 7.43 -14.38 9.20
CA THR A 59 7.30 -15.28 10.36
C THR A 59 8.60 -15.97 10.75
N LYS A 60 9.46 -16.26 9.77
CA LYS A 60 10.74 -16.94 9.95
C LYS A 60 11.77 -16.39 8.98
N GLU A 61 13.05 -16.59 9.30
CA GLU A 61 14.12 -16.28 8.36
C GLU A 61 14.16 -17.32 7.23
N THR A 62 14.28 -16.83 6.01
CA THR A 62 14.37 -17.58 4.75
C THR A 62 15.30 -16.87 3.78
N ASN A 63 15.69 -17.55 2.70
CA ASN A 63 16.46 -16.94 1.60
C ASN A 63 15.78 -15.67 1.06
N ILE A 64 14.44 -15.63 1.03
CA ILE A 64 13.67 -14.45 0.61
C ILE A 64 13.87 -13.27 1.55
N THR A 65 13.80 -13.48 2.86
CA THR A 65 14.01 -12.38 3.84
C THR A 65 15.45 -11.90 3.85
N ILE A 66 16.42 -12.79 3.61
CA ILE A 66 17.83 -12.42 3.49
C ILE A 66 18.03 -11.58 2.23
N ALA A 67 17.51 -12.03 1.09
CA ALA A 67 17.57 -11.30 -0.17
C ALA A 67 16.88 -9.93 -0.09
N TYR A 68 15.78 -9.82 0.66
CA TYR A 68 15.09 -8.56 0.87
C TYR A 68 15.92 -7.53 1.65
N ARG A 69 16.62 -7.94 2.72
CA ARG A 69 17.55 -7.06 3.44
C ARG A 69 18.78 -6.73 2.59
N GLN A 70 19.29 -7.69 1.82
CA GLN A 70 20.37 -7.45 0.87
C GLN A 70 19.97 -6.45 -0.23
N PHE A 71 18.72 -6.49 -0.66
CA PHE A 71 18.15 -5.55 -1.61
C PHE A 71 18.12 -4.13 -1.01
N MET A 72 17.62 -3.98 0.22
CA MET A 72 17.70 -2.70 0.95
C MET A 72 19.12 -2.16 1.03
N TYR A 73 20.07 -3.03 1.41
CA TYR A 73 21.48 -2.67 1.55
C TYR A 73 22.08 -2.19 0.23
N SER A 74 21.86 -2.95 -0.83
CA SER A 74 22.44 -2.67 -2.14
C SER A 74 21.89 -1.36 -2.72
N ILE A 75 20.61 -1.08 -2.52
CA ILE A 75 20.00 0.20 -2.90
C ILE A 75 20.54 1.35 -2.07
N ALA A 76 20.60 1.22 -0.74
CA ALA A 76 21.10 2.26 0.14
C ALA A 76 22.56 2.61 -0.23
N LYS A 77 23.43 1.60 -0.31
CA LYS A 77 24.84 1.78 -0.69
C LYS A 77 25.03 2.40 -2.08
N ALA A 78 24.11 2.15 -3.01
CA ALA A 78 24.17 2.73 -4.34
C ALA A 78 23.73 4.22 -4.40
N LEU A 79 23.09 4.73 -3.34
CA LEU A 79 22.51 6.07 -3.29
C LEU A 79 23.19 7.00 -2.27
N THR A 80 24.01 6.47 -1.35
CA THR A 80 24.75 7.27 -0.36
C THR A 80 26.24 6.92 -0.32
N ASN A 81 27.07 7.91 -0.02
CA ASN A 81 28.50 7.73 0.27
C ASN A 81 28.76 7.38 1.75
N ASP A 82 27.81 7.66 2.64
CA ASP A 82 27.90 7.31 4.06
C ASP A 82 27.26 5.95 4.30
N THR A 83 28.09 4.96 4.65
CA THR A 83 27.65 3.59 4.90
C THR A 83 27.53 3.25 6.38
N SER A 84 27.82 4.19 7.28
CA SER A 84 27.98 3.92 8.73
C SER A 84 26.69 3.42 9.41
N MET A 85 25.54 3.91 8.96
CA MET A 85 24.22 3.61 9.56
C MET A 85 23.39 2.61 8.75
N ILE A 86 23.86 2.16 7.58
CA ILE A 86 23.05 1.37 6.63
C ILE A 86 22.53 0.08 7.29
N ASP A 87 23.40 -0.68 7.95
CA ASP A 87 22.99 -1.96 8.55
C ASP A 87 21.99 -1.79 9.70
N GLN A 88 22.17 -0.76 10.53
CA GLN A 88 21.24 -0.44 11.61
C GLN A 88 19.88 -0.01 11.03
N ASP A 89 19.88 0.87 10.03
CA ASP A 89 18.66 1.38 9.42
C ASP A 89 17.86 0.28 8.75
N ILE A 90 18.53 -0.63 8.02
CA ILE A 90 17.88 -1.79 7.40
C ILE A 90 17.26 -2.70 8.44
N LYS A 91 17.98 -2.95 9.54
CA LYS A 91 17.45 -3.75 10.64
C LYS A 91 16.20 -3.11 11.22
N GLU A 92 16.23 -1.81 11.50
CA GLU A 92 15.09 -1.08 12.07
C GLU A 92 13.89 -1.04 11.11
N ILE A 93 14.11 -0.79 9.81
CA ILE A 93 13.07 -0.83 8.77
C ILE A 93 12.43 -2.22 8.69
N PHE A 94 13.24 -3.28 8.65
CA PHE A 94 12.75 -4.65 8.56
C PHE A 94 11.97 -5.08 9.80
N ASP A 95 12.48 -4.75 10.99
CA ASP A 95 11.82 -5.06 12.26
C ASP A 95 10.49 -4.29 12.40
N PHE A 96 10.44 -3.04 11.93
CA PHE A 96 9.21 -2.26 11.86
C PHE A 96 8.18 -2.90 10.92
N GLU A 97 8.55 -3.25 9.69
CA GLU A 97 7.65 -3.92 8.73
C GLU A 97 7.18 -5.28 9.25
N LYS A 98 8.07 -6.06 9.88
CA LYS A 98 7.73 -7.33 10.53
C LYS A 98 6.76 -7.17 11.70
N ASN A 99 6.80 -6.05 12.43
CA ASN A 99 5.83 -5.77 13.49
C ASN A 99 4.46 -5.42 12.92
N ILE A 100 4.41 -4.63 11.84
CA ILE A 100 3.17 -4.35 11.09
C ILE A 100 2.57 -5.65 10.54
N SER A 101 3.41 -6.52 9.95
CA SER A 101 2.96 -7.75 9.29
C SER A 101 2.21 -8.69 10.22
N LYS A 102 2.49 -8.70 11.53
CA LYS A 102 1.80 -9.55 12.52
C LYS A 102 0.29 -9.30 12.57
N TYR A 103 -0.15 -8.08 12.26
CA TYR A 103 -1.56 -7.68 12.31
C TYR A 103 -2.25 -7.71 10.95
N HIS A 104 -1.52 -7.94 9.86
CA HIS A 104 -2.12 -8.11 8.53
C HIS A 104 -3.06 -9.31 8.52
N TRP A 105 -4.22 -9.13 7.91
CA TRP A 105 -5.12 -10.21 7.56
C TRP A 105 -4.58 -10.96 6.33
N THR A 106 -4.60 -12.27 6.41
CA THR A 106 -4.41 -13.22 5.32
C THR A 106 -5.52 -13.07 4.28
N TYR A 107 -5.27 -13.53 3.06
CA TYR A 107 -6.30 -13.55 2.01
C TYR A 107 -7.59 -14.26 2.46
N VAL A 108 -7.47 -15.34 3.23
CA VAL A 108 -8.63 -16.08 3.74
C VAL A 108 -9.44 -15.26 4.75
N GLU A 109 -8.78 -14.61 5.72
CA GLU A 109 -9.43 -13.71 6.68
C GLU A 109 -10.12 -12.54 5.95
N GLN A 110 -9.47 -12.03 4.90
CA GLN A 110 -9.97 -10.97 4.04
C GLN A 110 -11.24 -11.39 3.26
N GLN A 111 -11.34 -12.64 2.81
CA GLN A 111 -12.52 -13.16 2.13
C GLN A 111 -13.66 -13.48 3.10
N ALA A 112 -13.34 -13.90 4.34
CA ALA A 112 -14.31 -14.15 5.40
C ALA A 112 -14.87 -12.87 6.06
N ARG A 113 -14.70 -11.70 5.42
CA ARG A 113 -15.08 -10.36 5.93
C ARG A 113 -16.58 -10.10 6.02
N TYR A 114 -17.45 -11.00 5.56
CA TYR A 114 -18.91 -10.78 5.55
C TYR A 114 -19.37 -10.43 6.98
N ASN A 115 -19.70 -9.15 7.22
CA ASN A 115 -20.08 -8.51 8.50
C ASN A 115 -18.99 -7.93 9.42
N LYS A 116 -17.70 -7.88 9.03
CA LYS A 116 -16.63 -7.27 9.85
C LYS A 116 -16.29 -5.82 9.47
N THR A 117 -16.94 -5.28 8.45
CA THR A 117 -16.69 -3.92 7.97
C THR A 117 -17.44 -2.89 8.80
N ILE A 118 -16.76 -1.80 9.14
CA ILE A 118 -17.36 -0.70 9.90
C ILE A 118 -17.65 0.46 8.96
N ARG A 119 -18.87 0.98 9.05
CA ARG A 119 -19.33 2.11 8.26
C ARG A 119 -19.52 3.31 9.16
N THR A 120 -18.97 4.44 8.76
CA THR A 120 -19.08 5.71 9.50
C THR A 120 -19.01 6.87 8.52
N THR A 121 -19.05 8.09 9.03
CA THR A 121 -18.87 9.32 8.24
C THR A 121 -17.53 9.98 8.61
N ILE A 122 -17.03 10.86 7.75
CA ILE A 122 -15.83 11.67 8.05
C ILE A 122 -15.93 12.32 9.44
N SER A 123 -17.05 12.97 9.77
CA SER A 123 -17.22 13.62 11.08
C SER A 123 -17.22 12.68 12.28
N ASN A 124 -17.57 11.40 12.07
CA ASN A 124 -17.69 10.41 13.12
C ASN A 124 -16.49 9.46 13.15
N LEU A 125 -15.56 9.54 12.19
CA LEU A 125 -14.46 8.60 12.02
C LEU A 125 -13.59 8.51 13.27
N SER A 126 -13.13 9.65 13.80
CA SER A 126 -12.30 9.69 15.01
C SER A 126 -13.04 9.08 16.21
N ARG A 127 -14.36 9.35 16.35
CA ARG A 127 -15.18 8.77 17.42
C ARG A 127 -15.35 7.27 17.25
N THR A 128 -15.64 6.80 16.03
CA THR A 128 -15.79 5.38 15.70
C THR A 128 -14.52 4.61 16.07
N LEU A 129 -13.34 5.09 15.66
CA LEU A 129 -12.07 4.46 15.98
C LEU A 129 -11.84 4.39 17.50
N LYS A 130 -12.14 5.47 18.25
CA LYS A 130 -12.04 5.47 19.71
C LYS A 130 -12.98 4.46 20.39
N THR A 131 -14.26 4.44 20.00
CA THR A 131 -15.25 3.52 20.61
C THR A 131 -14.95 2.07 20.30
N SER A 132 -14.44 1.79 19.10
CA SER A 132 -14.08 0.46 18.66
C SER A 132 -12.93 -0.14 19.47
N VAL A 133 -11.93 0.68 19.82
CA VAL A 133 -10.84 0.29 20.73
C VAL A 133 -11.40 -0.16 22.08
N SER A 134 -12.28 0.64 22.67
CA SER A 134 -12.86 0.37 24.00
C SER A 134 -13.62 -0.95 24.09
N LEU A 135 -14.19 -1.43 22.98
CA LEU A 135 -14.93 -2.70 22.95
C LEU A 135 -14.03 -3.92 22.72
N SER A 136 -12.83 -3.73 22.18
CA SER A 136 -11.95 -4.81 21.74
C SER A 136 -10.96 -5.34 22.80
N TYR A 137 -10.69 -4.59 23.88
CA TYR A 137 -9.69 -4.97 24.90
C TYR A 137 -10.08 -4.57 26.34
N LEU A 138 -9.82 -5.47 27.30
CA LEU A 138 -9.99 -5.29 28.75
C LEU A 138 -8.83 -4.51 29.44
N TYR A 139 -7.84 -4.01 28.69
CA TYR A 139 -6.71 -3.24 29.23
C TYR A 139 -6.78 -1.76 28.79
N GLU A 140 -6.81 -0.88 29.80
CA GLU A 140 -7.25 0.53 29.84
C GLU A 140 -6.54 1.59 28.94
N LEU A 141 -7.14 2.81 28.95
CA LEU A 141 -6.65 4.21 28.77
C LEU A 141 -5.50 4.50 27.79
N PHE A 142 -4.41 3.72 27.84
CA PHE A 142 -3.25 3.84 26.96
C PHE A 142 -3.62 3.65 25.48
N PHE A 143 -4.49 2.68 25.16
CA PHE A 143 -4.94 2.49 23.77
C PHE A 143 -5.84 3.63 23.27
N VAL A 144 -6.65 4.24 24.15
CA VAL A 144 -7.48 5.41 23.82
C VAL A 144 -6.59 6.61 23.47
N PHE A 145 -5.54 6.87 24.29
CA PHE A 145 -4.56 7.92 24.04
C PHE A 145 -3.77 7.72 22.73
N VAL A 146 -3.43 6.48 22.39
CA VAL A 146 -2.71 6.15 21.14
C VAL A 146 -3.55 6.46 19.89
N VAL A 147 -4.84 6.15 19.89
CA VAL A 147 -5.72 6.49 18.75
C VAL A 147 -5.94 8.00 18.64
N GLU A 148 -5.85 8.75 19.75
CA GLU A 148 -5.89 10.21 19.71
C GLU A 148 -4.73 10.85 18.95
N GLN A 149 -3.59 10.17 18.82
CA GLN A 149 -2.41 10.76 18.16
C GLN A 149 -2.42 10.67 16.62
N PHE A 150 -3.26 9.84 16.01
CA PHE A 150 -3.36 9.76 14.55
C PHE A 150 -4.74 10.20 14.05
N ASP A 151 -4.81 11.43 13.56
CA ASP A 151 -6.04 12.01 13.05
C ASP A 151 -6.30 11.61 11.58
N PHE A 152 -7.06 10.52 11.40
CA PHE A 152 -7.51 10.09 10.07
C PHE A 152 -8.34 11.14 9.35
N THR A 153 -9.09 11.97 10.06
CA THR A 153 -9.95 12.99 9.44
C THR A 153 -9.08 14.01 8.73
N THR A 154 -8.10 14.57 9.44
CA THR A 154 -7.11 15.48 8.87
C THR A 154 -6.31 14.81 7.75
N TYR A 155 -5.83 13.57 7.97
CA TYR A 155 -5.08 12.84 6.95
C TYR A 155 -5.87 12.64 5.65
N LEU A 156 -7.14 12.26 5.73
CA LEU A 156 -8.01 12.11 4.56
C LEU A 156 -8.27 13.44 3.87
N HIS A 157 -8.54 14.52 4.61
CA HIS A 157 -8.70 15.85 4.00
C HIS A 157 -7.48 16.23 3.18
N HIS A 158 -6.27 16.12 3.73
CA HIS A 158 -5.05 16.41 2.98
C HIS A 158 -4.84 15.48 1.79
N LEU A 159 -5.09 14.17 1.96
CA LEU A 159 -4.94 13.20 0.88
C LEU A 159 -5.85 13.53 -0.32
N TYR A 160 -7.11 13.87 -0.06
CA TYR A 160 -8.08 14.18 -1.12
C TYR A 160 -7.89 15.57 -1.71
N LEU A 161 -7.37 16.53 -0.95
CA LEU A 161 -6.98 17.84 -1.46
C LEU A 161 -5.91 17.76 -2.54
N PHE A 162 -4.98 16.79 -2.50
CA PHE A 162 -4.03 16.56 -3.62
C PHE A 162 -4.73 16.22 -4.93
N GLY A 163 -5.92 15.61 -4.87
CA GLY A 163 -6.79 15.33 -6.01
C GLY A 163 -7.76 16.46 -6.34
N ASN A 164 -7.65 17.62 -5.70
CA ASN A 164 -8.63 18.72 -5.75
C ASN A 164 -10.04 18.29 -5.32
N VAL A 165 -10.15 17.34 -4.39
CA VAL A 165 -11.42 16.89 -3.82
C VAL A 165 -11.56 17.40 -2.40
N ILE A 166 -12.67 18.09 -2.13
CA ILE A 166 -13.02 18.56 -0.78
C ILE A 166 -13.99 17.56 -0.17
N LEU A 167 -13.57 16.90 0.90
CA LEU A 167 -14.42 15.95 1.62
C LEU A 167 -15.50 16.67 2.42
N ASN A 168 -16.71 16.14 2.40
CA ASN A 168 -17.83 16.57 3.22
C ASN A 168 -17.89 15.76 4.52
N LYS A 169 -18.43 16.36 5.58
CA LYS A 169 -18.55 15.75 6.91
C LYS A 169 -19.39 14.46 6.90
N PHE A 170 -20.30 14.35 5.92
CA PHE A 170 -21.19 13.20 5.73
C PHE A 170 -20.67 12.18 4.72
N ASP A 171 -19.51 12.39 4.11
CA ASP A 171 -18.93 11.42 3.20
C ASP A 171 -18.72 10.09 3.93
N LEU A 172 -19.13 9.02 3.25
CA LEU A 172 -19.12 7.69 3.80
C LEU A 172 -17.69 7.15 3.86
N VAL A 173 -17.34 6.55 4.99
CA VAL A 173 -16.08 5.86 5.22
C VAL A 173 -16.38 4.41 5.60
N THR A 174 -15.70 3.48 4.93
CA THR A 174 -15.78 2.04 5.20
C THR A 174 -14.43 1.51 5.61
N ILE A 175 -14.32 1.05 6.85
CA ILE A 175 -13.13 0.41 7.41
C ILE A 175 -13.23 -1.09 7.19
N LYS A 176 -12.24 -1.69 6.50
CA LYS A 176 -12.21 -3.13 6.20
C LYS A 176 -11.61 -3.97 7.34
N GLU A 177 -10.45 -3.59 7.87
CA GLU A 177 -9.76 -4.30 8.96
C GLU A 177 -9.54 -3.38 10.17
N LEU A 178 -10.56 -3.22 11.01
CA LEU A 178 -10.46 -2.35 12.18
C LEU A 178 -9.29 -2.73 13.11
N ASP A 179 -9.17 -4.02 13.45
CA ASP A 179 -8.14 -4.50 14.37
C ASP A 179 -6.73 -4.25 13.84
N PHE A 180 -6.53 -4.39 12.52
CA PHE A 180 -5.28 -4.02 11.87
C PHE A 180 -4.99 -2.53 12.06
N LEU A 181 -5.96 -1.65 11.76
CA LEU A 181 -5.76 -0.21 11.88
C LEU A 181 -5.36 0.18 13.30
N ILE A 182 -6.10 -0.26 14.31
CA ILE A 182 -5.83 0.08 15.72
C ILE A 182 -4.42 -0.37 16.14
N ASN A 183 -4.06 -1.62 15.85
CA ASN A 183 -2.77 -2.16 16.27
C ASN A 183 -1.60 -1.49 15.53
N VAL A 184 -1.75 -1.21 14.23
CA VAL A 184 -0.70 -0.57 13.44
C VAL A 184 -0.53 0.90 13.81
N ILE A 185 -1.59 1.64 14.12
CA ILE A 185 -1.48 3.00 14.68
C ILE A 185 -0.64 2.98 15.96
N SER A 186 -0.85 1.98 16.83
CA SER A 186 -0.06 1.80 18.06
C SER A 186 1.41 1.56 17.79
N ILE A 187 1.74 0.69 16.83
CA ILE A 187 3.13 0.47 16.41
C ILE A 187 3.75 1.76 15.89
N VAL A 188 3.05 2.46 14.99
CA VAL A 188 3.54 3.68 14.34
C VAL A 188 3.80 4.78 15.37
N ASN A 189 2.92 4.97 16.35
CA ASN A 189 3.09 6.00 17.39
C ASN A 189 4.21 5.69 18.38
N LYS A 190 4.50 4.41 18.64
CA LYS A 190 5.64 3.99 19.49
C LYS A 190 6.98 3.98 18.75
N THR A 191 6.95 3.98 17.42
CA THR A 191 8.14 3.93 16.58
C THR A 191 8.69 5.35 16.37
N SER A 192 10.01 5.51 16.40
CA SER A 192 10.64 6.82 16.17
C SER A 192 10.31 7.35 14.78
N SER A 193 10.16 8.67 14.65
CA SER A 193 9.83 9.30 13.37
C SER A 193 10.87 9.02 12.28
N ARG A 194 12.13 8.78 12.67
CA ARG A 194 13.23 8.43 11.77
C ARG A 194 13.01 7.06 11.12
N ILE A 195 12.66 6.04 11.90
CA ILE A 195 12.41 4.68 11.40
C ILE A 195 11.20 4.67 10.45
N VAL A 196 10.13 5.36 10.83
CA VAL A 196 8.93 5.46 9.99
C VAL A 196 9.27 6.11 8.64
N GLN A 197 10.00 7.24 8.65
CA GLN A 197 10.43 7.91 7.41
C GLN A 197 11.34 7.03 6.55
N ASN A 198 12.33 6.37 7.16
CA ASN A 198 13.20 5.43 6.46
C ASN A 198 12.41 4.29 5.81
N TYR A 199 11.38 3.78 6.47
CA TYR A 199 10.48 2.80 5.89
C TYR A 199 9.71 3.35 4.68
N PHE A 200 9.13 4.56 4.77
CA PHE A 200 8.45 5.19 3.61
C PHE A 200 9.40 5.42 2.42
N ILE A 201 10.61 5.92 2.69
CA ILE A 201 11.67 6.10 1.69
C ILE A 201 12.02 4.75 1.05
N TRP A 202 12.22 3.72 1.86
CA TRP A 202 12.51 2.37 1.37
C TRP A 202 11.40 1.85 0.46
N ARG A 203 10.14 1.90 0.91
CA ARG A 203 8.99 1.41 0.13
C ARG A 203 8.84 2.16 -1.20
N PHE A 204 9.15 3.45 -1.20
CA PHE A 204 9.23 4.25 -2.41
C PHE A 204 10.37 3.81 -3.34
N LEU A 205 11.61 3.73 -2.83
CA LEU A 205 12.77 3.30 -3.62
C LEU A 205 12.58 1.91 -4.21
N MET A 206 12.00 0.99 -3.43
CA MET A 206 11.62 -0.33 -3.88
C MET A 206 10.67 -0.27 -5.08
N SER A 207 9.62 0.56 -5.05
CA SER A 207 8.66 0.65 -6.17
C SER A 207 9.21 1.39 -7.38
N GLN A 208 10.17 2.31 -7.18
CA GLN A 208 10.80 3.06 -8.28
C GLN A 208 11.99 2.33 -8.92
N SER A 209 12.58 1.34 -8.24
CA SER A 209 13.79 0.66 -8.68
C SER A 209 13.74 0.10 -10.11
N GLU A 210 12.56 -0.33 -10.57
CA GLU A 210 12.30 -0.85 -11.93
C GLU A 210 12.45 0.21 -13.04
N TYR A 211 12.31 1.50 -12.68
CA TYR A 211 12.37 2.64 -13.60
C TYR A 211 13.68 3.43 -13.50
N MET A 212 14.57 3.06 -12.58
CA MET A 212 15.87 3.71 -12.35
C MET A 212 16.93 3.24 -13.38
N PRO A 213 18.15 3.82 -13.40
CA PRO A 213 19.22 3.38 -14.31
C PRO A 213 19.60 1.89 -14.16
N LYS A 214 20.28 1.33 -15.16
CA LYS A 214 20.55 -0.12 -15.29
C LYS A 214 21.17 -0.74 -14.02
N TYR A 215 22.09 -0.05 -13.35
CA TYR A 215 22.74 -0.59 -12.15
C TYR A 215 21.76 -0.80 -10.97
N ILE A 216 20.76 0.08 -10.80
CA ILE A 216 19.70 -0.10 -9.80
C ILE A 216 18.74 -1.22 -10.21
N ARG A 217 18.35 -1.27 -11.49
CA ARG A 217 17.48 -2.33 -11.99
C ARG A 217 18.11 -3.71 -11.82
N ASN A 218 19.42 -3.84 -12.06
CA ASN A 218 20.15 -5.09 -11.83
C ASN A 218 20.09 -5.53 -10.36
N ILE A 219 20.16 -4.59 -9.41
CA ILE A 219 20.01 -4.87 -7.97
C ILE A 219 18.60 -5.40 -7.67
N LYS A 220 17.56 -4.76 -8.24
CA LYS A 220 16.16 -5.20 -8.12
C LYS A 220 15.96 -6.60 -8.73
N GLU A 221 16.60 -6.87 -9.86
CA GLU A 221 16.50 -8.15 -10.55
C GLU A 221 17.10 -9.29 -9.74
N GLN A 222 18.26 -9.10 -9.11
CA GLN A 222 18.84 -10.08 -8.19
C GLN A 222 17.87 -10.47 -7.06
N PHE A 223 17.13 -9.49 -6.54
CA PHE A 223 16.09 -9.77 -5.56
C PHE A 223 14.88 -10.51 -6.16
N ASN A 224 14.42 -10.09 -7.34
CA ASN A 224 13.28 -10.72 -8.02
C ASN A 224 13.54 -12.20 -8.31
N GLN A 225 14.75 -12.57 -8.73
CA GLN A 225 15.13 -13.96 -9.00
C GLN A 225 14.93 -14.85 -7.76
N VAL A 226 15.29 -14.37 -6.57
CA VAL A 226 15.07 -15.09 -5.30
C VAL A 226 13.60 -15.06 -4.88
N PHE A 227 12.91 -13.94 -5.10
CA PHE A 227 11.54 -13.77 -4.64
C PHE A 227 10.51 -14.52 -5.50
N GLN A 228 10.74 -14.60 -6.81
CA GLN A 228 9.85 -15.21 -7.81
C GLN A 228 10.29 -16.61 -8.22
N ASP A 229 11.48 -17.05 -7.79
CA ASP A 229 12.11 -18.31 -8.21
C ASP A 229 12.29 -18.38 -9.75
N THR A 230 12.74 -17.26 -10.32
CA THR A 230 13.00 -17.11 -11.76
C THR A 230 14.49 -16.92 -12.00
N SER A 231 15.01 -17.49 -13.11
CA SER A 231 16.42 -17.41 -13.48
C SER A 231 16.68 -16.52 -14.71
N THR A 232 15.64 -15.96 -15.31
CA THR A 232 15.72 -15.22 -16.57
C THR A 232 15.23 -13.78 -16.41
N GLU A 233 16.06 -12.84 -16.84
CA GLU A 233 15.69 -11.43 -16.99
C GLU A 233 14.58 -11.32 -18.04
N GLU A 234 13.48 -10.63 -17.71
CA GLU A 234 12.41 -10.36 -18.67
C GLU A 234 12.92 -9.42 -19.77
N LEU A 235 12.54 -9.69 -21.02
CA LEU A 235 12.93 -8.82 -22.12
C LEU A 235 12.37 -7.42 -21.92
N ARG A 236 13.23 -6.39 -22.02
CA ARG A 236 12.83 -4.99 -21.85
C ARG A 236 11.64 -4.57 -22.71
N THR A 237 11.51 -5.14 -23.90
CA THR A 237 10.36 -4.90 -24.79
C THR A 237 9.05 -5.41 -24.21
N VAL A 238 9.09 -6.54 -23.49
CA VAL A 238 7.93 -7.12 -22.80
C VAL A 238 7.60 -6.27 -21.58
N GLU A 239 8.59 -5.90 -20.76
CA GLU A 239 8.38 -4.97 -19.62
C GLU A 239 7.71 -3.66 -20.09
N CYS A 240 8.20 -3.04 -21.17
CA CYS A 240 7.61 -1.82 -21.71
C CYS A 240 6.19 -2.04 -22.23
N ALA A 241 5.92 -3.15 -22.94
CA ALA A 241 4.58 -3.46 -23.42
C ALA A 241 3.61 -3.67 -22.25
N THR A 242 4.04 -4.40 -21.21
CA THR A 242 3.29 -4.64 -19.97
C THR A 242 3.01 -3.34 -19.25
N TYR A 243 3.99 -2.44 -19.13
CA TYR A 243 3.83 -1.13 -18.52
C TYR A 243 2.77 -0.29 -19.24
N VAL A 244 2.86 -0.15 -20.57
CA VAL A 244 1.88 0.64 -21.33
C VAL A 244 0.51 -0.02 -21.26
N ASN A 245 0.42 -1.35 -21.28
CA ASN A 245 -0.85 -2.06 -21.13
C ASN A 245 -1.48 -1.87 -19.73
N LYS A 246 -0.67 -1.87 -18.68
CA LYS A 246 -1.11 -1.62 -17.30
C LYS A 246 -1.71 -0.22 -17.14
N HIS A 247 -1.11 0.79 -17.76
CA HIS A 247 -1.53 2.19 -17.61
C HIS A 247 -2.52 2.69 -18.68
N MET A 248 -2.51 2.09 -19.87
CA MET A 248 -3.30 2.50 -21.03
C MET A 248 -4.07 1.33 -21.68
N GLY A 249 -4.41 0.31 -20.89
CA GLY A 249 -4.98 -0.95 -21.37
C GLY A 249 -6.22 -0.81 -22.24
N LEU A 250 -7.10 0.17 -21.97
CA LEU A 250 -8.27 0.45 -22.81
C LEU A 250 -7.88 0.96 -24.21
N VAL A 251 -6.86 1.82 -24.28
CA VAL A 251 -6.34 2.36 -25.55
C VAL A 251 -5.68 1.24 -26.35
N ILE A 252 -4.82 0.44 -25.73
CA ILE A 252 -4.18 -0.71 -26.38
C ILE A 252 -5.26 -1.70 -26.84
N SER A 253 -6.24 -2.01 -25.99
CA SER A 253 -7.33 -2.93 -26.32
C SER A 253 -8.14 -2.45 -27.54
N LYS A 254 -8.42 -1.15 -27.66
CA LYS A 254 -9.09 -0.59 -28.85
C LYS A 254 -8.29 -0.81 -30.13
N LEU A 255 -6.97 -0.59 -30.08
CA LEU A 255 -6.08 -0.83 -31.23
C LEU A 255 -6.00 -2.32 -31.57
N TYR A 256 -5.90 -3.18 -30.56
CA TYR A 256 -5.88 -4.62 -30.70
C TYR A 256 -7.17 -5.13 -31.36
N ILE A 257 -8.34 -4.72 -30.85
CA ILE A 257 -9.65 -5.11 -31.40
C ILE A 257 -9.77 -4.69 -32.87
N LYS A 258 -9.34 -3.47 -33.21
CA LYS A 258 -9.40 -2.97 -34.59
C LYS A 258 -8.57 -3.82 -35.56
N LYS A 259 -7.45 -4.38 -35.10
CA LYS A 259 -6.47 -5.06 -35.95
C LYS A 259 -6.63 -6.58 -35.97
N TYR A 260 -6.99 -7.19 -34.84
CA TYR A 260 -6.88 -8.63 -34.64
C TYR A 260 -8.20 -9.32 -34.24
N PHE A 261 -9.20 -8.59 -33.76
CA PHE A 261 -10.42 -9.22 -33.24
C PHE A 261 -11.49 -9.38 -34.33
N ASP A 262 -11.91 -10.63 -34.56
CA ASP A 262 -13.04 -10.93 -35.44
C ASP A 262 -14.37 -10.62 -34.73
N LYS A 263 -15.14 -9.69 -35.30
CA LYS A 263 -16.45 -9.28 -34.79
C LYS A 263 -17.47 -10.41 -34.81
N ASN A 264 -17.32 -11.42 -35.66
CA ASN A 264 -18.20 -12.59 -35.69
C ASN A 264 -18.11 -13.41 -34.39
N LEU A 265 -17.00 -13.35 -33.66
CA LEU A 265 -16.89 -14.01 -32.35
C LEU A 265 -17.88 -13.43 -31.33
N VAL A 266 -18.26 -12.15 -31.46
CA VAL A 266 -19.23 -11.53 -30.53
C VAL A 266 -20.61 -12.18 -30.64
N SER A 267 -21.07 -12.50 -31.84
CA SER A 267 -22.38 -13.15 -32.01
C SER A 267 -22.35 -14.57 -31.47
N VAL A 268 -21.25 -15.31 -31.67
CA VAL A 268 -21.04 -16.64 -31.09
C VAL A 268 -21.05 -16.58 -29.56
N PHE A 269 -20.28 -15.68 -28.94
CA PHE A 269 -20.27 -15.53 -27.49
C PHE A 269 -21.63 -15.12 -26.92
N ARG A 270 -22.39 -14.25 -27.63
CA ARG A 270 -23.74 -13.88 -27.21
C ARG A 270 -24.70 -15.07 -27.14
N VAL A 271 -24.52 -16.12 -27.95
CA VAL A 271 -25.32 -17.34 -27.82
C VAL A 271 -25.02 -18.06 -26.51
N PHE A 272 -23.75 -18.15 -26.11
CA PHE A 272 -23.35 -18.79 -24.85
C PHE A 272 -23.82 -18.04 -23.59
N PHE A 273 -23.88 -16.70 -23.64
CA PHE A 273 -24.29 -15.87 -22.51
C PHE A 273 -25.78 -15.49 -22.50
N ARG A 274 -26.53 -15.85 -23.54
CA ARG A 274 -28.00 -15.78 -23.52
C ARG A 274 -28.52 -16.94 -22.68
N LYS A 275 -28.79 -16.67 -21.41
CA LYS A 275 -29.86 -17.37 -20.68
C LYS A 275 -31.20 -16.80 -21.10
#